data_AF-A0A0S9E2Q0-F1
#
_entry.id   AF-A0A0S9E2Q0-F1
#
_cell.length_a   1.000
_cell.length_b   1.000
_cell.length_c   1.000
_cell.angle_alpha   90.00
_cell.angle_beta   90.00
_cell.angle_gamma   90.00
#
_symmetry.space_group_name_H-M   'P 1'
#
loop_
_entity.id
_entity.type
_entity.pdbx_description
1 polymer ?
#
loop_
_entity_poly.entity_id
_entity_poly.type
_entity_poly.pdbx_seq_one_letter_code
_entity_poly.pdbx_strand_id
1 'polypeptide(L)'
;MHNPRHPYAPPPRDGVGASCVVLPNQGAGSMLDFLAQRLQAVSREEWLRRLDAGDVVDERGQTVAPDRPFEGGLRVYYYRSLGDEPAPPFSETVLYQDEHLVVADKPHFMPVTPSGRYLHSTLLVRLKRRLGLQELSPLHRIDRDTAGLVLLSVQQRTRGAYQALFRDRQITKDYDAIAPWRAGMTFPFEHASRLEESPQFFRMQEVPGEPNSLTRIDVLEVAGPWARYRLSPVTGKRHQLRVHMAALGLPLRNDPFYPVVNDPPEGDYSKPLQLLARSLEFRDPVTGGMRRFETTQSLPLG
;
A
#
# COMPACT_ATOMS: atom_id res chain seq x y z
N MET A 1 2.84 -12.01 -10.60
CA MET A 1 2.08 -13.10 -11.27
C MET A 1 3.03 -13.79 -12.22
N HIS A 2 3.61 -14.93 -11.85
CA HIS A 2 4.23 -15.83 -12.83
C HIS A 2 3.10 -16.71 -13.35
N ASN A 3 2.63 -16.40 -14.56
CA ASN A 3 1.65 -17.22 -15.24
C ASN A 3 2.45 -18.17 -16.13
N PRO A 4 2.36 -19.50 -15.95
CA PRO A 4 3.13 -20.47 -16.73
C PRO A 4 2.81 -20.45 -18.24
N ARG A 5 1.79 -19.69 -18.68
CA ARG A 5 1.47 -19.43 -20.10
C ARG A 5 2.18 -18.21 -20.71
N HIS A 6 2.97 -17.44 -19.96
CA HIS A 6 3.66 -16.25 -20.47
C HIS A 6 5.15 -16.31 -20.08
N PRO A 7 6.04 -16.72 -20.99
CA PRO A 7 7.39 -17.17 -20.66
C PRO A 7 8.34 -16.04 -20.24
N TYR A 8 8.04 -14.78 -20.58
CA TYR A 8 8.90 -13.65 -20.26
C TYR A 8 8.25 -12.67 -19.30
N ALA A 9 8.90 -12.45 -18.16
CA ALA A 9 8.63 -11.35 -17.25
C ALA A 9 9.95 -10.59 -17.06
N PRO A 10 10.06 -9.33 -17.55
CA PRO A 10 11.28 -8.57 -17.40
C PRO A 10 11.69 -8.44 -15.92
N PRO A 11 12.99 -8.53 -15.60
CA PRO A 11 13.46 -8.39 -14.23
C PRO A 11 13.16 -6.97 -13.70
N PRO A 12 13.01 -6.77 -12.39
CA PRO A 12 12.92 -5.42 -11.83
C PRO A 12 14.16 -4.57 -12.16
N ARG A 13 13.97 -3.28 -12.46
CA ARG A 13 15.04 -2.29 -12.58
C ARG A 13 15.06 -1.43 -11.32
N ASP A 14 16.19 -1.42 -10.62
CA ASP A 14 16.36 -0.72 -9.34
C ASP A 14 15.19 -0.95 -8.36
N GLY A 15 14.79 -2.21 -8.19
CA GLY A 15 13.68 -2.62 -7.30
C GLY A 15 12.26 -2.35 -7.83
N VAL A 16 12.11 -1.69 -8.99
CA VAL A 16 10.83 -1.41 -9.64
C VAL A 16 10.53 -2.48 -10.69
N GLY A 17 9.39 -3.16 -10.55
CA GLY A 17 8.92 -4.11 -11.55
C GLY A 17 8.41 -3.42 -12.81
N ALA A 18 8.49 -4.12 -13.95
CA ALA A 18 7.89 -3.64 -15.19
C ALA A 18 6.35 -3.57 -15.07
N SER A 19 5.78 -2.49 -15.59
CA SER A 19 4.36 -2.42 -15.92
C SER A 19 4.06 -3.33 -17.11
N CYS A 20 2.86 -3.92 -17.15
CA CYS A 20 2.40 -4.70 -18.30
C CYS A 20 1.10 -4.10 -18.83
N VAL A 21 1.03 -3.91 -20.14
CA VAL A 21 -0.19 -3.61 -20.88
C VAL A 21 -0.49 -4.79 -21.79
N VAL A 22 -1.75 -5.22 -21.81
CA VAL A 22 -2.24 -6.22 -22.77
C VAL A 22 -3.01 -5.47 -23.85
N LEU A 23 -2.62 -5.67 -25.10
CA LEU A 23 -3.29 -5.08 -26.25
C LEU A 23 -4.69 -5.71 -26.41
N PRO A 24 -5.71 -4.93 -26.78
CA PRO A 24 -7.01 -5.49 -27.13
C PRO A 24 -6.88 -6.45 -28.32
N ASN A 25 -7.85 -7.35 -28.51
CA ASN A 25 -7.79 -8.32 -29.62
C ASN A 25 -7.88 -7.66 -31.00
N GLN A 26 -8.48 -6.46 -31.07
CA GLN A 26 -8.64 -5.70 -32.29
C GLN A 26 -8.07 -4.29 -32.09
N GLY A 27 -7.43 -3.78 -33.13
CA GLY A 27 -6.80 -2.47 -33.17
C GLY A 27 -6.13 -2.27 -34.53
N ALA A 28 -5.68 -1.04 -34.79
CA ALA A 28 -5.02 -0.65 -36.02
C ALA A 28 -3.96 0.40 -35.73
N GLY A 29 -3.10 0.66 -36.71
CA GLY A 29 -1.99 1.60 -36.59
C GLY A 29 -0.74 0.97 -35.98
N SER A 30 0.16 1.84 -35.54
CA SER A 30 1.46 1.44 -34.97
C SER A 30 1.38 1.18 -33.46
N MET A 31 2.38 0.50 -32.92
CA MET A 31 2.55 0.33 -31.48
C MET A 31 2.69 1.67 -30.75
N LEU A 32 3.36 2.65 -31.36
CA LEU A 32 3.46 4.01 -30.82
C LEU A 32 2.09 4.69 -30.71
N ASP A 33 1.25 4.59 -31.75
CA ASP A 33 -0.11 5.15 -31.73
C ASP A 33 -0.94 4.55 -30.60
N PHE A 34 -0.92 3.22 -30.50
CA PHE A 34 -1.65 2.50 -29.47
C PHE A 34 -1.19 2.91 -28.06
N LEU A 35 0.11 2.90 -27.78
CA LEU A 35 0.64 3.23 -26.46
C LEU A 35 0.33 4.68 -26.07
N ALA A 36 0.52 5.63 -26.99
CA ALA A 36 0.21 7.04 -26.74
C ALA A 36 -1.28 7.29 -26.49
N GLN A 37 -2.17 6.60 -27.23
CA GLN A 37 -3.62 6.72 -27.04
C GLN A 37 -4.10 6.05 -25.75
N ARG A 38 -3.55 4.88 -25.43
CA ARG A 38 -3.98 4.06 -24.30
C ARG A 38 -3.43 4.57 -22.96
N LEU A 39 -2.20 5.08 -22.96
CA LEU A 39 -1.46 5.50 -21.76
C LEU A 39 -1.13 7.00 -21.84
N GLN A 40 -2.18 7.81 -21.84
CA GLN A 40 -2.13 9.27 -22.06
C GLN A 40 -1.36 10.05 -20.98
N ALA A 41 -1.04 9.41 -19.85
CA ALA A 41 -0.19 9.98 -18.82
C ALA A 41 1.27 10.16 -19.28
N VAL A 42 1.67 9.50 -20.37
CA VAL A 42 3.00 9.60 -20.99
C VAL A 42 2.81 10.14 -22.41
N SER A 43 3.54 11.21 -22.75
CA SER A 43 3.40 11.85 -24.06
C SER A 43 3.84 10.90 -25.18
N ARG A 44 3.32 11.13 -26.40
CA ARG A 44 3.74 10.38 -27.59
C ARG A 44 5.25 10.46 -27.80
N GLU A 45 5.84 11.63 -27.60
CA GLU A 45 7.28 11.84 -27.73
C GLU A 45 8.09 11.02 -26.71
N GLU A 46 7.63 10.95 -25.45
CA GLU A 46 8.23 10.04 -24.46
C GLU A 46 8.12 8.57 -24.93
N TRP A 47 6.94 8.15 -25.39
CA TRP A 47 6.77 6.78 -25.88
C TRP A 47 7.72 6.46 -27.03
N LEU A 48 7.87 7.38 -28.00
CA LEU A 48 8.83 7.23 -29.08
C LEU A 48 10.25 7.05 -28.54
N ARG A 49 10.70 7.93 -27.63
CA ARG A 49 12.02 7.80 -27.00
C ARG A 49 12.22 6.46 -26.30
N ARG A 50 11.20 5.95 -25.58
CA ARG A 50 11.28 4.65 -24.88
C ARG A 50 11.36 3.48 -25.85
N LEU A 51 10.60 3.53 -26.94
CA LEU A 51 10.59 2.49 -27.98
C LEU A 51 11.96 2.47 -28.69
N ASP A 52 12.48 3.63 -29.08
CA ASP A 52 13.80 3.76 -29.71
C ASP A 52 14.95 3.34 -28.79
N ALA A 53 14.84 3.61 -27.48
CA ALA A 53 15.82 3.17 -26.48
C ALA A 53 15.73 1.68 -26.13
N GLY A 54 14.73 0.94 -26.64
CA GLY A 54 14.51 -0.47 -26.30
C GLY A 54 13.97 -0.70 -24.89
N ASP A 55 13.39 0.32 -24.25
CA ASP A 55 12.82 0.24 -22.89
C ASP A 55 11.43 -0.40 -22.84
N VAL A 56 10.89 -0.74 -24.01
CA VAL A 56 9.61 -1.39 -24.19
C VAL A 56 9.84 -2.74 -24.87
N VAL A 57 9.41 -3.82 -24.22
CA VAL A 57 9.63 -5.20 -24.67
C VAL A 57 8.33 -5.99 -24.67
N ASP A 58 8.17 -6.95 -25.56
CA ASP A 58 7.00 -7.83 -25.59
C ASP A 58 7.16 -9.09 -24.71
N GLU A 59 6.12 -9.93 -24.63
CA GLU A 59 6.16 -11.22 -23.91
C GLU A 59 7.09 -12.27 -24.50
N ARG A 60 7.76 -11.97 -25.61
CA ARG A 60 8.82 -12.80 -26.20
C ARG A 60 10.22 -12.25 -25.86
N GLY A 61 10.28 -11.15 -25.10
CA GLY A 61 11.52 -10.47 -24.75
C GLY A 61 12.13 -9.63 -25.86
N GLN A 62 11.38 -9.35 -26.93
CA GLN A 62 11.84 -8.55 -28.05
C GLN A 62 11.50 -7.08 -27.84
N THR A 63 12.41 -6.19 -28.20
CA THR A 63 12.15 -4.74 -28.20
C THR A 63 11.04 -4.40 -29.18
N VAL A 64 10.13 -3.52 -28.77
CA VAL A 64 9.01 -3.08 -29.60
C VAL A 64 9.45 -1.83 -30.38
N ALA A 65 9.47 -1.92 -31.71
CA ALA A 65 9.76 -0.77 -32.57
C ALA A 65 8.56 0.20 -32.64
N PRO A 66 8.78 1.52 -32.81
CA PRO A 66 7.69 2.50 -32.86
C PRO A 66 6.67 2.25 -33.97
N ASP A 67 7.15 1.85 -35.14
CA ASP A 67 6.38 1.59 -36.37
C ASP A 67 5.86 0.16 -36.48
N ARG A 68 6.18 -0.71 -35.52
CA ARG A 68 5.66 -2.10 -35.47
C ARG A 68 4.13 -2.05 -35.58
N PRO A 69 3.52 -2.81 -36.49
CA PRO A 69 2.06 -2.89 -36.57
C PRO A 69 1.44 -3.38 -35.26
N PHE A 70 0.28 -2.84 -34.92
CA PHE A 70 -0.51 -3.31 -33.79
C PHE A 70 -0.74 -4.83 -33.86
N GLU A 71 -0.48 -5.54 -32.75
CA GLU A 71 -0.67 -7.00 -32.64
C GLU A 71 -1.67 -7.30 -31.51
N GLY A 72 -2.86 -7.77 -31.88
CA GLY A 72 -3.95 -7.99 -30.94
C GLY A 72 -3.62 -9.05 -29.89
N GLY A 73 -3.96 -8.78 -28.62
CA GLY A 73 -3.69 -9.69 -27.50
C GLY A 73 -2.23 -9.73 -27.03
N LEU A 74 -1.31 -9.06 -27.72
CA LEU A 74 0.09 -9.00 -27.33
C LEU A 74 0.27 -8.34 -25.97
N ARG A 75 1.18 -8.86 -25.16
CA ARG A 75 1.61 -8.21 -23.92
C ARG A 75 2.88 -7.43 -24.15
N VAL A 76 2.87 -6.20 -23.65
CA VAL A 76 4.01 -5.30 -23.70
C VAL A 76 4.35 -4.85 -22.30
N TYR A 77 5.65 -4.80 -22.02
CA TYR A 77 6.22 -4.43 -20.75
C TYR A 77 7.05 -3.16 -20.89
N TYR A 78 6.94 -2.27 -19.91
CA TYR A 78 7.70 -1.02 -19.85
C TYR A 78 7.94 -0.65 -18.39
N TYR A 79 8.95 0.18 -18.12
CA TYR A 79 9.20 0.71 -16.78
C TYR A 79 8.61 2.11 -16.65
N ARG A 80 7.94 2.37 -15.53
CA ARG A 80 7.55 3.75 -15.21
C ARG A 80 8.80 4.53 -14.86
N SER A 81 8.80 5.81 -15.20
CA SER A 81 9.77 6.80 -14.75
C SER A 81 9.01 8.00 -14.24
N LEU A 82 9.56 8.66 -13.23
CA LEU A 82 9.08 9.95 -12.71
C LEU A 82 10.26 10.92 -12.82
N GLY A 83 10.01 12.11 -13.39
CA GLY A 83 11.04 13.14 -13.49
C GLY A 83 11.43 13.67 -12.11
N ASP A 84 10.44 14.17 -11.37
CA ASP A 84 10.62 14.72 -10.02
C ASP A 84 9.86 13.88 -8.99
N GLU A 85 10.47 12.78 -8.55
CA GLU A 85 9.93 12.00 -7.44
C GLU A 85 10.25 12.67 -6.10
N PRO A 86 9.26 12.94 -5.23
CA PRO A 86 9.52 13.42 -3.88
C PRO A 86 10.38 12.42 -3.11
N ALA A 87 11.37 12.94 -2.39
CA ALA A 87 12.21 12.18 -1.47
C ALA A 87 11.87 12.56 -0.03
N PRO A 88 10.93 11.84 0.64
CA PRO A 88 10.61 12.13 2.03
C PRO A 88 11.86 11.97 2.90
N PRO A 89 12.10 12.89 3.86
CA PRO A 89 13.28 12.90 4.72
C PRO A 89 13.25 11.83 5.83
N PHE A 90 12.45 10.78 5.64
CA PHE A 90 12.23 9.72 6.62
C PHE A 90 12.78 8.40 6.11
N SER A 91 13.27 7.57 7.01
CA SER A 91 13.78 6.23 6.70
C SER A 91 12.99 5.17 7.46
N GLU A 92 12.83 4.01 6.85
CA GLU A 92 12.24 2.84 7.48
C GLU A 92 13.29 2.03 8.27
N THR A 93 12.85 1.40 9.35
CA THR A 93 13.69 0.48 10.15
C THR A 93 13.31 -0.95 9.84
N VAL A 94 14.29 -1.84 9.64
CA VAL A 94 14.03 -3.29 9.59
C VAL A 94 14.10 -3.82 11.02
N LEU A 95 12.99 -4.33 11.54
CA LEU A 95 12.89 -4.87 12.89
C LEU A 95 13.23 -6.36 12.94
N TYR A 96 12.96 -7.07 11.85
CA TYR A 96 13.20 -8.49 11.75
C TYR A 96 13.42 -8.89 10.29
N GLN A 97 14.32 -9.85 10.07
CA GLN A 97 14.52 -10.49 8.78
C GLN A 97 14.93 -11.95 8.99
N ASP A 98 14.22 -12.87 8.35
CA ASP A 98 14.65 -14.25 8.17
C ASP A 98 14.51 -14.68 6.70
N GLU A 99 14.61 -15.98 6.43
CA GLU A 99 14.49 -16.51 5.08
C GLU A 99 13.10 -16.29 4.45
N HIS A 100 12.04 -16.09 5.24
CA HIS A 100 10.67 -16.01 4.78
C HIS A 100 10.08 -14.60 4.87
N LEU A 101 10.48 -13.82 5.87
CA LEU A 101 9.84 -12.58 6.27
C LEU A 101 10.84 -11.45 6.47
N VAL A 102 10.41 -10.25 6.09
CA VAL A 102 10.95 -8.97 6.56
C VAL A 102 9.83 -8.24 7.28
N VAL A 103 10.10 -7.78 8.50
CA VAL A 103 9.21 -6.88 9.24
C VAL A 103 9.86 -5.52 9.28
N ALA A 104 9.18 -4.52 8.71
CA ALA A 104 9.68 -3.15 8.69
C ALA A 104 8.78 -2.22 9.49
N ASP A 105 9.41 -1.28 10.18
CA ASP A 105 8.77 -0.14 10.82
C ASP A 105 8.74 1.03 9.83
N LYS A 106 7.57 1.27 9.23
CA LYS A 106 7.38 2.30 8.20
C LYS A 106 7.09 3.66 8.87
N PRO A 107 7.78 4.75 8.49
CA PRO A 107 7.40 6.08 8.97
C PRO A 107 6.07 6.56 8.36
N HIS A 108 5.51 7.63 8.92
CA HIS A 108 4.43 8.38 8.29
C HIS A 108 4.85 8.89 6.91
N PHE A 109 3.88 9.21 6.05
CA PHE A 109 4.04 9.80 4.72
C PHE A 109 4.73 8.93 3.65
N MET A 110 5.25 7.76 4.01
CA MET A 110 5.85 6.81 3.07
C MET A 110 4.82 5.81 2.53
N PRO A 111 4.63 5.69 1.20
CA PRO A 111 3.81 4.62 0.64
C PRO A 111 4.47 3.25 0.78
N VAL A 112 3.68 2.19 0.97
CA VAL A 112 4.20 0.82 1.03
C VAL A 112 4.70 0.35 -0.34
N THR A 113 3.94 0.64 -1.40
CA THR A 113 4.19 0.21 -2.78
C THR A 113 4.18 1.39 -3.74
N PRO A 114 4.84 1.28 -4.92
CA PRO A 114 4.78 2.31 -5.95
C PRO A 114 3.35 2.73 -6.31
N SER A 115 3.05 4.03 -6.22
CA SER A 115 1.74 4.61 -6.52
C SER A 115 1.84 6.11 -6.73
N GLY A 116 1.11 6.65 -7.71
CA GLY A 116 1.10 8.08 -8.00
C GLY A 116 2.52 8.61 -8.25
N ARG A 117 2.89 9.66 -7.52
CA ARG A 117 4.20 10.32 -7.56
C ARG A 117 5.35 9.60 -6.84
N TYR A 118 5.09 8.42 -6.27
CA TYR A 118 6.10 7.63 -5.58
C TYR A 118 6.34 6.33 -6.35
N LEU A 119 7.56 6.17 -6.82
CA LEU A 119 8.08 5.00 -7.50
C LEU A 119 9.18 4.37 -6.65
N HIS A 120 10.29 5.07 -6.46
CA HIS A 120 11.48 4.61 -5.75
C HIS A 120 11.46 4.90 -4.25
N SER A 121 10.79 5.97 -3.81
CA SER A 121 10.64 6.42 -2.43
C SER A 121 9.55 5.67 -1.66
N THR A 122 9.32 4.39 -2.00
CA THR A 122 8.35 3.53 -1.32
C THR A 122 9.05 2.47 -0.48
N LEU A 123 8.40 2.01 0.59
CA LEU A 123 8.94 1.02 1.50
C LEU A 123 9.49 -0.20 0.75
N LEU A 124 8.67 -0.76 -0.15
CA LEU A 124 9.04 -1.93 -0.93
C LEU A 124 10.31 -1.71 -1.74
N VAL A 125 10.39 -0.63 -2.52
CA VAL A 125 11.50 -0.40 -3.44
C VAL A 125 12.79 -0.08 -2.68
N ARG A 126 12.70 0.71 -1.61
CA ARG A 126 13.83 0.98 -0.71
C ARG A 126 14.39 -0.29 -0.09
N LEU A 127 13.53 -1.16 0.45
CA LEU A 127 13.95 -2.42 1.04
C LEU A 127 14.52 -3.41 0.00
N LYS A 128 13.93 -3.50 -1.21
CA LYS A 128 14.50 -4.31 -2.29
C LYS A 128 15.93 -3.92 -2.63
N ARG A 129 16.19 -2.62 -2.75
CA ARG A 129 17.52 -2.08 -3.05
C ARG A 129 18.47 -2.32 -1.89
N ARG A 130 18.07 -1.92 -0.67
CA ARG A 130 18.91 -1.97 0.53
C ARG A 130 19.27 -3.41 0.94
N LEU A 131 18.35 -4.35 0.79
CA LEU A 131 18.53 -5.74 1.21
C LEU A 131 18.91 -6.69 0.07
N GLY A 132 18.92 -6.23 -1.19
CA GLY A 132 19.17 -7.07 -2.36
C GLY A 132 18.08 -8.11 -2.66
N LEU A 133 16.90 -8.00 -2.04
CA LEU A 133 15.82 -8.99 -2.11
C LEU A 133 14.84 -8.70 -3.23
N GLN A 134 15.14 -9.10 -4.48
CA GLN A 134 14.31 -8.74 -5.64
C GLN A 134 12.88 -9.33 -5.61
N GLU A 135 12.71 -10.49 -4.97
CA GLU A 135 11.40 -11.14 -4.81
C GLU A 135 10.56 -10.59 -3.66
N LEU A 136 11.09 -9.63 -2.88
CA LEU A 136 10.37 -9.07 -1.75
C LEU A 136 9.00 -8.55 -2.16
N SER A 137 7.98 -8.86 -1.37
CA SER A 137 6.59 -8.47 -1.65
C SER A 137 5.85 -8.17 -0.36
N PRO A 138 5.11 -7.04 -0.26
CA PRO A 138 4.28 -6.78 0.90
C PRO A 138 3.18 -7.83 1.02
N LEU A 139 2.92 -8.28 2.25
CA LEU A 139 1.83 -9.21 2.57
C LEU A 139 0.54 -8.47 2.90
N HIS A 140 0.65 -7.23 3.35
CA HIS A 140 -0.44 -6.27 3.51
C HIS A 140 0.07 -4.85 3.22
N ARG A 141 -0.84 -3.88 3.30
CA ARG A 141 -0.50 -2.46 3.19
C ARG A 141 -1.16 -1.70 4.33
N ILE A 142 -0.51 -0.62 4.74
CA ILE A 142 -1.09 0.46 5.53
C ILE A 142 -1.07 1.73 4.67
N ASP A 143 -1.92 2.69 4.99
CA ASP A 143 -2.02 3.93 4.23
C ASP A 143 -0.69 4.68 4.27
N ARG A 144 -0.46 5.56 3.27
CA ARG A 144 0.74 6.40 3.21
C ARG A 144 0.96 7.15 4.53
N ASP A 145 -0.11 7.73 5.07
CA ASP A 145 -0.06 8.57 6.27
C ASP A 145 -0.02 7.77 7.57
N THR A 146 -0.30 6.46 7.55
CA THR A 146 -0.22 5.58 8.72
C THR A 146 1.21 5.08 8.90
N ALA A 147 1.79 5.19 10.10
CA ALA A 147 3.09 4.60 10.42
C ALA A 147 2.95 3.19 10.99
N GLY A 148 4.08 2.51 11.18
CA GLY A 148 4.18 1.28 11.95
C GLY A 148 4.49 0.05 11.11
N LEU A 149 4.14 -1.11 11.65
CA LEU A 149 4.53 -2.41 11.11
C LEU A 149 3.98 -2.69 9.71
N VAL A 150 4.88 -3.13 8.83
CA VAL A 150 4.54 -3.74 7.54
C VAL A 150 5.30 -5.06 7.40
N LEU A 151 4.55 -6.13 7.15
CA LEU A 151 5.08 -7.46 6.91
C LEU A 151 5.30 -7.68 5.39
N LEU A 152 6.49 -8.13 5.02
CA LEU A 152 6.87 -8.47 3.66
C LEU A 152 7.35 -9.92 3.59
N SER A 153 6.99 -10.63 2.52
CA SER A 153 7.48 -11.96 2.22
C SER A 153 8.72 -11.87 1.33
N VAL A 154 9.76 -12.61 1.72
CA VAL A 154 11.04 -12.68 1.02
C VAL A 154 10.96 -13.62 -0.18
N GLN A 155 10.39 -14.81 0.01
CA GLN A 155 10.37 -15.88 -0.99
C GLN A 155 9.01 -15.98 -1.68
N GLN A 156 8.99 -16.08 -3.01
CA GLN A 156 7.74 -16.28 -3.75
C GLN A 156 6.99 -17.57 -3.35
N ARG A 157 7.71 -18.66 -3.05
CA ARG A 157 7.13 -19.98 -2.73
C ARG A 157 6.27 -20.00 -1.45
N THR A 158 6.63 -19.22 -0.42
CA THR A 158 5.89 -19.17 0.85
C THR A 158 4.88 -18.03 0.92
N ARG A 159 4.95 -17.06 -0.01
CA ARG A 159 4.12 -15.86 -0.04
C ARG A 159 2.63 -16.15 0.09
N GLY A 160 2.11 -17.14 -0.65
CA GLY A 160 0.69 -17.47 -0.66
C GLY A 160 0.17 -17.91 0.71
N ALA A 161 0.97 -18.65 1.46
CA ALA A 161 0.62 -19.10 2.81
C ALA A 161 0.55 -17.91 3.80
N TYR A 162 1.49 -16.97 3.73
CA TYR A 162 1.43 -15.76 4.55
C TYR A 162 0.30 -14.80 4.14
N GLN A 163 0.00 -14.67 2.85
CA GLN A 163 -1.14 -13.88 2.37
C GLN A 163 -2.48 -14.46 2.83
N ALA A 164 -2.57 -15.79 2.98
CA ALA A 164 -3.74 -16.46 3.51
C ALA A 164 -4.08 -15.99 4.92
N LEU A 165 -3.09 -15.71 5.78
CA LEU A 165 -3.33 -15.20 7.14
C LEU A 165 -4.20 -13.93 7.14
N PHE A 166 -3.94 -12.99 6.22
CA PHE A 166 -4.71 -11.75 6.12
C PHE A 166 -6.11 -11.98 5.52
N ARG A 167 -6.19 -12.80 4.47
CA ARG A 167 -7.45 -13.13 3.79
C ARG A 167 -8.41 -13.86 4.74
N ASP A 168 -7.87 -14.83 5.48
CA ASP A 168 -8.61 -15.75 6.34
C ASP A 168 -8.69 -15.24 7.79
N ARG A 169 -8.19 -14.02 8.05
CA ARG A 169 -8.25 -13.30 9.34
C ARG A 169 -7.57 -14.06 10.49
N GLN A 170 -6.50 -14.79 10.19
CA GLN A 170 -5.68 -15.55 11.14
C GLN A 170 -4.48 -14.75 11.68
N ILE A 171 -4.53 -13.42 11.55
CA ILE A 171 -3.53 -12.49 12.08
C ILE A 171 -4.22 -11.42 12.91
N THR A 172 -3.78 -11.29 14.15
CA THR A 172 -4.16 -10.20 15.05
C THR A 172 -3.33 -8.98 14.69
N LYS A 173 -4.01 -7.84 14.52
CA LYS A 173 -3.39 -6.55 14.24
C LYS A 173 -3.93 -5.57 15.26
N ASP A 174 -3.05 -4.90 15.98
CA ASP A 174 -3.44 -3.78 16.84
C ASP A 174 -2.83 -2.49 16.32
N TYR A 175 -3.58 -1.41 16.46
CA TYR A 175 -3.18 -0.07 16.10
C TYR A 175 -3.35 0.84 17.31
N ASP A 176 -2.39 1.72 17.53
CA ASP A 176 -2.57 2.84 18.44
C ASP A 176 -3.10 4.04 17.64
N ALA A 177 -4.05 4.76 18.21
CA ALA A 177 -4.62 5.96 17.60
C ALA A 177 -4.84 7.06 18.64
N ILE A 178 -4.53 8.31 18.28
CA ILE A 178 -4.86 9.47 19.12
C ILE A 178 -6.12 10.14 18.57
N ALA A 179 -7.15 10.28 19.41
CA ALA A 179 -8.41 10.92 19.08
C ALA A 179 -8.99 11.65 20.31
N PRO A 180 -9.99 12.55 20.13
CA PRO A 180 -10.61 13.25 21.25
C PRO A 180 -11.16 12.28 22.29
N TRP A 181 -10.99 12.59 23.58
CA TRP A 181 -11.64 11.83 24.64
C TRP A 181 -13.12 12.20 24.74
N ARG A 182 -13.99 11.19 24.83
CA ARG A 182 -15.43 11.38 25.06
C ARG A 182 -15.87 10.57 26.27
N ALA A 183 -16.09 11.29 27.38
CA ALA A 183 -16.69 10.72 28.56
C ALA A 183 -18.10 10.17 28.25
N GLY A 184 -18.44 9.02 28.83
CA GLY A 184 -19.75 8.37 28.66
C GLY A 184 -19.83 7.31 27.56
N MET A 185 -18.75 7.05 26.82
CA MET A 185 -18.63 5.83 26.01
C MET A 185 -18.11 4.68 26.88
N THR A 186 -18.70 3.50 26.76
CA THR A 186 -18.24 2.29 27.43
C THR A 186 -17.27 1.53 26.53
N PHE A 187 -16.11 1.16 27.06
CA PHE A 187 -15.10 0.36 26.36
C PHE A 187 -14.85 -0.95 27.13
N PRO A 188 -14.48 -2.05 26.46
CA PRO A 188 -14.27 -2.17 25.01
C PRO A 188 -15.60 -2.10 24.23
N PHE A 189 -15.51 -1.64 22.98
CA PHE A 189 -16.65 -1.47 22.07
C PHE A 189 -16.33 -2.01 20.68
N GLU A 190 -17.32 -2.57 19.99
CA GLU A 190 -17.20 -3.04 18.61
C GLU A 190 -18.01 -2.14 17.67
N HIS A 191 -17.37 -1.64 16.61
CA HIS A 191 -18.05 -0.90 15.55
C HIS A 191 -18.07 -1.69 14.26
N ALA A 192 -19.28 -2.02 13.79
CA ALA A 192 -19.53 -2.72 12.54
C ALA A 192 -20.33 -1.82 11.59
N SER A 193 -19.82 -1.62 10.38
CA SER A 193 -20.50 -0.82 9.37
C SER A 193 -20.18 -1.29 7.96
N ARG A 194 -20.98 -0.83 6.99
CA ARG A 194 -20.72 -1.05 5.58
C ARG A 194 -19.93 0.13 5.01
N LEU A 195 -18.73 -0.15 4.52
CA LEU A 195 -17.85 0.84 3.90
C LEU A 195 -17.86 0.72 2.39
N GLU A 196 -18.01 1.86 1.71
CA GLU A 196 -17.93 2.00 0.26
C GLU A 196 -17.05 3.19 -0.12
N GLU A 197 -16.65 3.25 -1.38
CA GLU A 197 -15.90 4.40 -1.91
C GLU A 197 -16.81 5.64 -1.96
N SER A 198 -16.28 6.77 -1.52
CA SER A 198 -16.99 8.04 -1.55
C SER A 198 -16.93 8.65 -2.97
N PRO A 199 -17.84 9.57 -3.35
CA PRO A 199 -17.70 10.34 -4.59
C PRO A 199 -16.36 11.06 -4.71
N GLN A 200 -15.72 11.41 -3.58
CA GLN A 200 -14.30 11.73 -3.55
C GLN A 200 -13.51 10.41 -3.52
N PHE A 201 -13.01 9.95 -4.67
CA PHE A 201 -12.37 8.64 -4.85
C PHE A 201 -11.22 8.32 -3.87
N PHE A 202 -10.60 9.32 -3.26
CA PHE A 202 -9.55 9.13 -2.24
C PHE A 202 -10.10 8.86 -0.83
N ARG A 203 -11.43 8.90 -0.64
CA ARG A 203 -12.12 8.65 0.64
C ARG A 203 -13.01 7.43 0.57
N MET A 204 -13.36 6.94 1.75
CA MET A 204 -14.34 5.91 2.02
C MET A 204 -15.42 6.51 2.92
N GLN A 205 -16.61 5.92 2.95
CA GLN A 205 -17.71 6.40 3.77
C GLN A 205 -18.53 5.23 4.31
N GLU A 206 -19.20 5.44 5.45
CA GLU A 206 -20.22 4.53 5.93
C GLU A 206 -21.50 4.73 5.13
N VAL A 207 -22.12 3.62 4.71
CA VAL A 207 -23.40 3.60 4.02
C VAL A 207 -24.34 2.61 4.69
N PRO A 208 -25.67 2.75 4.52
CA PRO A 208 -26.62 1.74 4.99
C PRO A 208 -26.38 0.37 4.32
N GLY A 209 -26.65 -0.71 5.05
CA GLY A 209 -26.63 -2.09 4.54
C GLY A 209 -25.78 -3.05 5.39
N GLU A 210 -25.68 -4.30 4.93
CA GLU A 210 -24.95 -5.35 5.65
C GLU A 210 -23.48 -4.96 5.89
N PRO A 211 -23.00 -4.98 7.16
CA PRO A 211 -21.64 -4.62 7.50
C PRO A 211 -20.60 -5.44 6.72
N ASN A 212 -19.64 -4.75 6.13
CA ASN A 212 -18.50 -5.35 5.45
C ASN A 212 -17.17 -5.03 6.16
N SER A 213 -17.26 -4.38 7.32
CA SER A 213 -16.15 -3.97 8.15
C SER A 213 -16.49 -4.10 9.65
N LEU A 214 -15.48 -4.44 10.45
CA LEU A 214 -15.58 -4.56 11.90
C LEU A 214 -14.25 -4.16 12.56
N THR A 215 -14.33 -3.28 13.56
CA THR A 215 -13.20 -2.83 14.37
C THR A 215 -13.56 -2.93 15.85
N ARG A 216 -12.67 -3.54 16.64
CA ARG A 216 -12.73 -3.49 18.10
C ARG A 216 -11.95 -2.29 18.59
N ILE A 217 -12.49 -1.58 19.57
CA ILE A 217 -11.96 -0.32 20.06
C ILE A 217 -11.88 -0.40 21.57
N ASP A 218 -10.70 -0.09 22.10
CA ASP A 218 -10.44 0.01 23.53
C ASP A 218 -9.67 1.30 23.84
N VAL A 219 -9.69 1.74 25.09
CA VAL A 219 -8.99 2.94 25.55
C VAL A 219 -7.78 2.51 26.38
N LEU A 220 -6.61 2.97 25.98
CA LEU A 220 -5.35 2.67 26.68
C LEU A 220 -5.01 3.75 27.71
N GLU A 221 -5.22 5.01 27.35
CA GLU A 221 -4.80 6.16 28.16
C GLU A 221 -5.68 7.36 27.83
N VAL A 222 -5.98 8.19 28.82
CA VAL A 222 -6.68 9.46 28.68
C VAL A 222 -5.81 10.58 29.26
N ALA A 223 -5.59 11.65 28.50
CA ALA A 223 -4.87 12.84 28.94
C ALA A 223 -5.57 14.10 28.45
N GLY A 224 -6.23 14.81 29.37
CA GLY A 224 -6.97 16.04 29.07
C GLY A 224 -8.06 15.79 28.01
N PRO A 225 -8.05 16.53 26.89
CA PRO A 225 -9.05 16.37 25.83
C PRO A 225 -8.76 15.21 24.87
N TRP A 226 -7.67 14.47 25.05
CA TRP A 226 -7.23 13.40 24.14
C TRP A 226 -7.20 12.04 24.83
N ALA A 227 -7.31 10.99 24.04
CA ALA A 227 -7.09 9.62 24.48
C ALA A 227 -6.28 8.85 23.44
N ARG A 228 -5.48 7.88 23.92
CA ARG A 228 -4.88 6.84 23.10
C ARG A 228 -5.81 5.64 23.09
N TYR A 229 -6.24 5.25 21.91
CA TYR A 229 -7.09 4.10 21.66
C TYR A 229 -6.27 2.95 21.10
N ARG A 230 -6.64 1.71 21.48
CA ARG A 230 -6.27 0.50 20.73
C ARG A 230 -7.38 0.19 19.75
N LEU A 231 -7.03 0.07 18.48
CA LEU A 231 -7.95 -0.35 17.42
C LEU A 231 -7.49 -1.72 16.89
N SER A 232 -8.35 -2.72 16.99
CA SER A 232 -8.06 -4.09 16.51
C SER A 232 -9.02 -4.44 15.36
N PRO A 233 -8.65 -4.15 14.10
CA PRO A 233 -9.53 -4.39 12.95
C PRO A 233 -9.60 -5.88 12.59
N VAL A 234 -10.83 -6.41 12.58
CA VAL A 234 -11.11 -7.79 12.15
C VAL A 234 -11.06 -7.88 10.62
N THR A 235 -11.55 -6.86 9.93
CA THR A 235 -11.47 -6.68 8.47
C THR A 235 -10.32 -5.74 8.08
N GLY A 236 -10.13 -5.49 6.78
CA GLY A 236 -9.05 -4.62 6.28
C GLY A 236 -9.48 -3.76 5.10
N LYS A 237 -10.56 -2.98 5.25
CA LYS A 237 -11.01 -2.04 4.21
C LYS A 237 -10.09 -0.82 4.19
N ARG A 238 -9.97 -0.17 3.01
CA ARG A 238 -9.26 1.11 2.87
C ARG A 238 -9.81 2.11 3.89
N HIS A 239 -8.93 2.84 4.56
CA HIS A 239 -9.28 3.87 5.55
C HIS A 239 -10.23 3.41 6.68
N GLN A 240 -10.42 2.10 6.92
CA GLN A 240 -11.44 1.58 7.83
C GLN A 240 -11.38 2.23 9.22
N LEU A 241 -10.21 2.20 9.85
CA LEU A 241 -10.01 2.75 11.20
C LEU A 241 -10.32 4.26 11.26
N ARG A 242 -9.92 4.99 10.22
CA ARG A 242 -10.13 6.44 10.09
C ARG A 242 -11.61 6.78 9.97
N VAL A 243 -12.33 6.06 9.10
CA VAL A 243 -13.77 6.25 8.89
C VAL A 243 -14.56 5.87 10.13
N HIS A 244 -14.27 4.72 10.74
CA HIS A 244 -14.95 4.25 11.94
C HIS A 244 -14.80 5.24 13.09
N MET A 245 -13.58 5.68 13.36
CA MET A 245 -13.30 6.66 14.42
C MET A 245 -14.00 8.00 14.12
N ALA A 246 -13.98 8.48 12.88
CA ALA A 246 -14.71 9.70 12.50
C ALA A 246 -16.24 9.55 12.64
N ALA A 247 -16.82 8.42 12.25
CA ALA A 247 -18.27 8.15 12.34
C ALA A 247 -18.77 8.10 13.80
N LEU A 248 -17.92 7.66 14.73
CA LEU A 248 -18.19 7.67 16.17
C LEU A 248 -18.04 9.06 16.82
N GLY A 249 -17.68 10.08 16.04
CA GLY A 249 -17.37 11.42 16.55
C GLY A 249 -16.01 11.51 17.26
N LEU A 250 -15.12 10.56 16.98
CA LEU A 250 -13.75 10.47 17.52
C LEU A 250 -12.70 10.57 16.38
N PRO A 251 -12.75 11.58 15.49
CA PRO A 251 -11.84 11.62 14.35
C PRO A 251 -10.38 11.63 14.80
N LEU A 252 -9.54 10.91 14.06
CA LEU A 252 -8.13 10.78 14.42
C LEU A 252 -7.42 12.13 14.32
N ARG A 253 -6.55 12.41 15.30
CA ARG A 253 -5.78 13.66 15.34
C ARG A 253 -4.91 13.77 14.10
N ASN A 254 -4.96 14.95 13.48
CA ASN A 254 -4.27 15.29 12.22
C ASN A 254 -4.69 14.42 11.01
N ASP A 255 -5.88 13.83 11.01
CA ASP A 255 -6.36 13.15 9.81
C ASP A 255 -6.66 14.16 8.69
N PRO A 256 -6.01 14.06 7.51
CA PRO A 256 -6.21 15.02 6.42
C PRO A 256 -7.52 14.82 5.66
N PHE A 257 -8.22 13.69 5.82
CA PHE A 257 -9.38 13.33 5.00
C PHE A 257 -10.69 13.20 5.79
N TYR A 258 -10.62 13.02 7.11
CA TYR A 258 -11.80 12.78 7.94
C TYR A 258 -11.82 13.66 9.19
N PRO A 259 -12.99 14.21 9.56
CA PRO A 259 -14.27 14.10 8.87
C PRO A 259 -14.38 15.03 7.64
N VAL A 260 -13.54 16.07 7.59
CA VAL A 260 -13.48 17.07 6.52
C VAL A 260 -12.11 16.98 5.85
N VAL A 261 -12.07 17.13 4.53
CA VAL A 261 -10.80 17.14 3.79
C VAL A 261 -10.05 18.43 4.10
N ASN A 262 -8.85 18.27 4.64
CA ASN A 262 -7.90 19.32 4.96
C ASN A 262 -6.47 18.78 4.70
N ASP A 263 -6.23 18.31 3.48
CA ASP A 263 -4.95 17.75 3.08
C ASP A 263 -3.92 18.89 3.00
N PRO A 264 -2.82 18.81 3.77
CA PRO A 264 -1.82 19.86 3.77
C PRO A 264 -1.08 19.92 2.42
N PRO A 265 -0.44 21.06 2.11
CA PRO A 265 0.40 21.18 0.92
C PRO A 265 1.46 20.08 0.87
N GLU A 266 1.84 19.70 -0.35
CA GLU A 266 2.91 18.73 -0.53
C GLU A 266 4.21 19.19 0.14
N GLY A 267 4.86 18.26 0.85
CA GLY A 267 6.08 18.54 1.61
C GLY A 267 5.84 19.00 3.05
N ASP A 268 4.60 19.29 3.45
CA ASP A 268 4.27 19.56 4.85
C ASP A 268 4.11 18.24 5.62
N TYR A 269 5.08 18.00 6.51
CA TYR A 269 5.13 16.83 7.38
C TYR A 269 4.86 17.17 8.86
N SER A 270 4.45 18.41 9.15
CA SER A 270 4.37 18.95 10.52
C SER A 270 3.27 18.30 11.38
N LYS A 271 2.24 17.74 10.73
CA LYS A 271 1.07 17.16 11.39
C LYS A 271 0.82 15.73 10.87
N PRO A 272 1.64 14.75 11.27
CA PRO A 272 1.40 13.36 10.90
C PRO A 272 0.08 12.86 11.49
N LEU A 273 -0.65 12.08 10.70
CA LEU A 273 -1.82 11.34 11.15
C LEU A 273 -1.44 10.53 12.39
N GLN A 274 -2.19 10.68 13.48
CA GLN A 274 -1.92 9.96 14.73
C GLN A 274 -2.55 8.56 14.71
N LEU A 275 -2.07 7.73 13.79
CA LEU A 275 -2.43 6.31 13.64
C LEU A 275 -1.17 5.49 13.40
N LEU A 276 -0.96 4.45 14.21
CA LEU A 276 0.24 3.64 14.23
C LEU A 276 -0.13 2.15 14.25
N ALA A 277 0.34 1.39 13.26
CA ALA A 277 0.27 -0.08 13.27
C ALA A 277 1.22 -0.63 14.34
N ARG A 278 0.66 -0.95 15.52
CA ARG A 278 1.40 -1.20 16.76
C ARG A 278 1.97 -2.61 16.81
N SER A 279 1.15 -3.62 16.57
CA SER A 279 1.56 -5.02 16.71
C SER A 279 0.96 -5.92 15.63
N LEU A 280 1.66 -7.02 15.35
CA LEU A 280 1.20 -8.11 14.52
C LEU A 280 1.48 -9.43 15.23
N GLU A 281 0.47 -10.29 15.34
CA GLU A 281 0.62 -11.62 15.96
C GLU A 281 -0.10 -12.69 15.14
N PHE A 282 0.59 -13.80 14.87
CA PHE A 282 0.06 -14.91 14.07
C PHE A 282 0.84 -16.20 14.32
N ARG A 283 0.22 -17.34 14.01
CA ARG A 283 0.91 -18.62 13.88
C ARG A 283 1.58 -18.68 12.52
N ASP A 284 2.89 -18.85 12.48
CA ASP A 284 3.64 -18.98 11.24
C ASP A 284 3.13 -20.20 10.45
N PRO A 285 2.64 -20.01 9.21
CA PRO A 285 2.06 -21.08 8.41
C PRO A 285 3.11 -22.04 7.82
N VAL A 286 4.39 -21.68 7.89
CA VAL A 286 5.52 -22.50 7.43
C VAL A 286 6.13 -23.26 8.60
N THR A 287 6.42 -22.60 9.71
CA THR A 287 7.12 -23.21 10.86
C THR A 287 6.18 -23.72 11.96
N GLY A 288 4.93 -23.24 11.99
CA GLY A 288 3.97 -23.54 13.06
C GLY A 288 4.21 -22.80 14.38
N GLY A 289 5.30 -22.06 14.52
CA GLY A 289 5.61 -21.27 15.71
C GLY A 289 4.74 -20.02 15.83
N MET A 290 4.49 -19.54 17.06
CA MET A 290 3.88 -18.23 17.24
C MET A 290 4.89 -17.11 16.96
N ARG A 291 4.46 -16.11 16.20
CA ARG A 291 5.23 -14.91 15.93
C ARG A 291 4.47 -13.69 16.42
N ARG A 292 5.18 -12.79 17.10
CA ARG A 292 4.68 -11.49 17.54
C ARG A 292 5.75 -10.44 17.24
N PHE A 293 5.31 -9.33 16.65
CA PHE A 293 6.15 -8.17 16.37
C PHE A 293 5.48 -6.92 16.91
N GLU A 294 6.28 -5.98 17.40
CA GLU A 294 5.82 -4.67 17.87
C GLU A 294 6.68 -3.57 17.25
N THR A 295 6.06 -2.44 16.93
CA THR A 295 6.76 -1.24 16.44
C THR A 295 7.61 -0.62 17.56
N THR A 296 8.71 -0.01 17.14
CA THR A 296 9.56 0.83 18.01
C THR A 296 9.09 2.28 18.06
N GLN A 297 8.16 2.66 17.17
CA GLN A 297 7.56 3.98 17.15
C GLN A 297 6.50 4.13 18.26
N SER A 298 6.18 5.38 18.60
CA SER A 298 5.15 5.72 19.57
C SER A 298 4.42 6.99 19.14
N LEU A 299 3.13 7.07 19.43
CA LEU A 299 2.36 8.31 19.25
C LEU A 299 2.33 9.10 20.56
N PRO A 300 2.98 10.28 20.65
CA PRO A 300 2.89 11.10 21.85
C PRO A 300 1.45 11.62 22.02
N LEU A 301 0.89 11.48 23.22
CA LEU A 301 -0.48 11.91 23.52
C LEU A 301 -0.57 13.44 23.69
N GLY A 302 0.54 14.07 24.09
CA GLY A 302 0.70 15.49 24.40
C GLY A 302 1.77 15.64 25.46
#